data_AF-A0A9X3H6I0-F1
#
_entry.id   AF-A0A9X3H6I0-F1
#
_cell.length_a   1.000
_cell.length_b   1.000
_cell.length_c   1.000
_cell.angle_alpha   90.00
_cell.angle_beta   90.00
_cell.angle_gamma   90.00
#
_symmetry.space_group_name_H-M   'P 1'
#
loop_
_entity.id
_entity.type
_entity.pdbx_description
1 polymer ?
#
loop_
_entity_poly.entity_id
_entity_poly.type
_entity_poly.pdbx_seq_one_letter_code
_entity_poly.pdbx_strand_id
1 'polypeptide(L)'
;MEWISISEQLPEDNQRVLAFLPKNIVYLPGKTGQSKLLPVIFLRFAKDFFGPKNPKREKFGPHFWLGEGQSNQYFDAVSHWMPAPEGPGGEVEKMI
;
A
#
# COMPACT_ATOMS: atom_id res chain seq x y z
N MET A 1 3.28 3.97 17.76
CA MET A 1 3.04 3.45 16.41
C MET A 1 4.20 2.52 16.08
N GLU A 2 3.90 1.28 15.74
CA GLU A 2 4.89 0.26 15.41
C GLU A 2 4.65 -0.26 14.00
N TRP A 3 5.72 -0.67 13.33
CA TRP A 3 5.65 -1.29 12.01
C TRP A 3 5.33 -2.78 12.15
N ILE A 4 4.28 -3.24 11.50
CA ILE A 4 3.76 -4.60 11.55
C ILE A 4 4.17 -5.30 10.26
N SER A 5 4.81 -6.47 10.36
CA SER A 5 5.15 -7.26 9.18
C SER A 5 3.90 -7.84 8.52
N ILE A 6 3.83 -7.80 7.18
CA ILE A 6 2.71 -8.41 6.44
C ILE A 6 2.66 -9.95 6.60
N SER A 7 3.75 -10.57 7.07
CA SER A 7 3.79 -12.00 7.39
C SER A 7 3.20 -12.33 8.77
N GLU A 8 3.11 -11.34 9.66
CA GLU A 8 2.59 -11.50 11.02
C GLU A 8 1.10 -11.17 11.07
N GLN A 9 0.72 -10.02 10.50
CA GLN A 9 -0.65 -9.56 10.49
C GLN A 9 -0.92 -8.70 9.26
N LEU A 10 -2.11 -8.89 8.67
CA LEU A 10 -2.60 -8.07 7.57
C LEU A 10 -3.53 -6.96 8.08
N PRO A 11 -3.60 -5.82 7.37
CA PRO A 11 -4.63 -4.82 7.62
C PRO A 11 -6.04 -5.38 7.38
N GLU A 12 -7.04 -4.69 7.90
CA GLU A 12 -8.44 -4.94 7.52
C GLU A 12 -8.69 -4.58 6.05
N ASP A 13 -9.73 -5.18 5.46
CA ASP A 13 -10.10 -4.85 4.09
C ASP A 13 -10.49 -3.39 3.97
N ASN A 14 -10.01 -2.72 2.92
CA ASN A 14 -10.11 -1.29 2.70
C ASN A 14 -9.48 -0.39 3.78
N GLN A 15 -8.68 -0.94 4.69
CA GLN A 15 -7.96 -0.13 5.66
C GLN A 15 -6.87 0.70 4.98
N ARG A 16 -6.85 2.00 5.28
CA ARG A 16 -5.79 2.91 4.88
C ARG A 16 -4.61 2.82 5.85
N VAL A 17 -3.41 2.68 5.31
CA VAL A 17 -2.18 2.44 6.05
C VAL A 17 -1.04 3.29 5.51
N LEU A 18 -0.02 3.50 6.33
CA LEU A 18 1.32 3.77 5.82
C LEU A 18 1.97 2.42 5.51
N ALA A 19 2.39 2.24 4.27
CA ALA A 19 3.05 1.03 3.79
C ALA A 19 4.54 1.30 3.56
N PHE A 20 5.37 0.35 3.98
CA PHE A 20 6.81 0.35 3.73
C PHE A 20 7.16 -0.56 2.55
N LEU A 21 7.73 0.03 1.51
CA LEU A 21 8.13 -0.59 0.25
C LEU A 21 9.63 -0.36 0.02
N PRO A 22 10.49 -1.36 0.27
CA PRO A 22 11.94 -1.16 0.30
C PRO A 22 12.54 -0.73 -1.06
N LYS A 23 11.81 -0.92 -2.16
CA LYS A 23 12.27 -0.68 -3.53
C LYS A 23 11.41 0.34 -4.29
N ASN A 24 10.57 1.13 -3.60
CA ASN A 24 9.65 2.04 -4.26
C ASN A 24 10.35 3.28 -4.84
N ILE A 25 10.60 3.25 -6.14
CA ILE A 25 11.15 4.36 -6.91
C ILE A 25 10.00 5.09 -7.61
N VAL A 26 9.85 6.38 -7.30
CA VAL A 26 8.83 7.25 -7.89
C VAL A 26 9.49 8.23 -8.85
N TYR A 27 8.96 8.31 -10.07
CA TYR A 27 9.42 9.27 -11.07
C TYR A 27 8.84 10.65 -10.79
N LEU A 28 9.72 11.66 -10.79
CA LEU A 28 9.32 13.03 -10.54
C LEU A 28 8.65 13.62 -11.78
N PRO A 29 7.61 14.45 -11.61
CA PRO A 29 6.98 15.14 -12.72
C PRO A 29 7.97 16.07 -13.42
N GLY A 30 7.98 16.03 -14.75
CA GLY A 30 8.88 16.84 -15.59
C GLY A 30 9.47 16.04 -16.75
N LYS A 31 10.31 16.70 -17.57
CA LYS A 31 11.00 16.08 -18.72
C LYS A 31 12.39 15.53 -18.38
N THR A 32 12.82 15.63 -17.13
CA THR A 32 14.20 15.31 -16.71
C THR A 32 14.42 13.82 -16.44
N GLY A 33 13.35 13.00 -16.36
CA GLY A 33 13.46 11.57 -16.04
C GLY A 33 13.96 11.27 -14.63
N GLN A 34 14.02 12.29 -13.77
CA GLN A 34 14.50 12.14 -12.40
C GLN A 34 13.56 11.24 -11.59
N SER A 35 14.13 10.49 -10.65
CA SER A 35 13.39 9.63 -9.76
C SER A 35 13.91 9.73 -8.34
N LYS A 36 13.07 9.34 -7.38
CA LYS A 36 13.41 9.33 -5.96
C LYS A 36 12.92 8.03 -5.31
N LEU A 37 13.74 7.47 -4.42
CA LEU A 37 13.32 6.40 -3.52
C LEU A 37 12.38 6.98 -2.45
N LEU A 38 11.14 6.49 -2.42
CA LEU A 38 10.13 6.85 -1.44
C LEU A 38 9.62 5.58 -0.77
N PRO A 39 10.31 5.08 0.26
CA PRO A 39 10.03 3.76 0.79
C PRO A 39 8.79 3.72 1.69
N VAL A 40 8.22 4.88 2.06
CA VAL A 40 6.97 4.95 2.84
C VAL A 40 5.95 5.78 2.08
N ILE A 41 4.79 5.19 1.79
CA ILE A 41 3.67 5.84 1.11
C ILE A 41 2.32 5.40 1.72
N PHE A 42 1.27 6.17 1.48
CA PHE A 42 -0.09 5.75 1.80
C PHE A 42 -0.61 4.75 0.77
N LEU A 43 -1.18 3.65 1.26
CA LEU A 43 -1.89 2.65 0.47
C LEU A 43 -3.16 2.22 1.21
N ARG A 44 -4.09 1.63 0.46
CA ARG A 44 -5.26 0.95 1.00
C ARG A 44 -5.15 -0.55 0.75
N PHE A 45 -5.36 -1.36 1.78
CA PHE A 45 -5.31 -2.81 1.62
C PHE A 45 -6.59 -3.33 0.97
N ALA A 46 -6.45 -4.12 -0.10
CA ALA A 46 -7.57 -4.79 -0.75
C ALA A 46 -7.45 -6.30 -0.54
N LYS A 47 -8.25 -6.82 0.38
CA LYS A 47 -8.29 -8.24 0.73
C LYS A 47 -8.97 -9.03 -0.40
N ASP A 48 -8.42 -10.20 -0.69
CA ASP A 48 -8.88 -11.11 -1.74
C ASP A 48 -9.21 -10.47 -3.11
N PHE A 49 -8.51 -9.38 -3.47
CA PHE A 49 -8.69 -8.64 -4.72
C PHE A 49 -8.61 -9.52 -5.97
N PHE A 50 -7.65 -10.45 -6.01
CA PHE A 50 -7.56 -11.43 -7.09
C PHE A 50 -8.42 -12.66 -6.76
N GLY A 51 -9.58 -12.74 -7.41
CA GLY A 51 -10.48 -13.88 -7.29
C GLY A 51 -9.84 -15.22 -7.71
N PRO A 52 -10.40 -16.38 -7.31
CA PRO A 52 -9.76 -17.69 -7.48
C PRO A 52 -9.40 -18.07 -8.92
N LYS A 53 -10.14 -17.56 -9.90
CA LYS A 53 -9.92 -17.82 -11.33
C LYS A 53 -8.98 -16.81 -12.00
N ASN A 54 -8.48 -15.82 -11.26
CA ASN A 54 -7.62 -14.80 -11.82
C ASN A 54 -6.19 -15.36 -11.99
N PRO A 55 -5.61 -15.35 -13.21
CA PRO A 55 -4.27 -15.90 -13.45
C PRO A 55 -3.17 -15.15 -12.68
N LYS A 56 -3.39 -13.90 -12.27
CA LYS A 56 -2.44 -13.14 -11.45
C LYS A 56 -2.34 -13.63 -10.01
N ARG A 57 -3.38 -14.33 -9.51
CA ARG A 57 -3.45 -14.80 -8.12
C ARG A 57 -2.31 -15.75 -7.78
N GLU A 58 -1.97 -16.64 -8.71
CA GLU A 58 -0.90 -17.62 -8.51
C GLU A 58 0.47 -16.95 -8.34
N LYS A 59 0.74 -15.90 -9.12
CA LYS A 59 2.02 -15.20 -9.11
C LYS A 59 2.16 -14.16 -7.99
N PHE A 60 1.10 -13.40 -7.72
CA PHE A 60 1.16 -12.21 -6.86
C PHE A 60 0.37 -12.36 -5.55
N GLY A 61 -0.22 -13.53 -5.32
CA GLY A 61 -1.11 -13.77 -4.20
C GLY A 61 -2.53 -13.21 -4.41
N PRO A 62 -3.43 -13.41 -3.44
CA PRO A 62 -4.82 -12.97 -3.54
C PRO A 62 -5.03 -11.48 -3.22
N HIS A 63 -4.10 -10.86 -2.49
CA HIS A 63 -4.25 -9.49 -1.98
C HIS A 63 -3.63 -8.45 -2.91
N PHE A 64 -4.02 -7.20 -2.71
CA PHE A 64 -3.50 -6.09 -3.49
C PHE A 64 -3.44 -4.80 -2.66
N TRP A 65 -2.63 -3.84 -3.11
CA TRP A 65 -2.55 -2.53 -2.48
C TRP A 65 -2.99 -1.46 -3.47
N LEU A 66 -4.02 -0.71 -3.09
CA LEU A 66 -4.57 0.38 -3.89
C LEU A 66 -3.82 1.68 -3.54
N GLY A 67 -3.31 2.35 -4.56
CA GLY A 67 -2.62 3.62 -4.41
C GLY A 67 -3.60 4.79 -4.37
N GLU A 68 -3.39 5.70 -3.43
CA GLU A 68 -4.19 6.92 -3.27
C GLU A 68 -3.41 8.12 -3.83
N GLY A 69 -3.44 8.29 -5.16
CA GLY A 69 -2.57 9.24 -5.87
C GLY A 69 -1.16 8.70 -6.17
N GLN A 70 -0.87 7.48 -5.75
CA GLN A 70 0.30 6.69 -6.16
C GLN A 70 -0.14 5.49 -7.00
N SER A 71 0.81 4.82 -7.65
CA SER A 71 0.54 3.56 -8.36
C SER A 71 0.13 2.44 -7.40
N ASN A 72 -0.80 1.60 -7.84
CA ASN A 72 -1.13 0.35 -7.16
C ASN A 72 0.09 -0.57 -7.06
N GLN A 73 0.11 -1.43 -6.03
CA GLN A 73 1.23 -2.33 -5.75
C GLN A 73 0.74 -3.77 -5.60
N TYR A 74 1.51 -4.71 -6.16
CA TYR A 74 1.32 -6.13 -5.86
C TYR A 74 1.67 -6.42 -4.40
N PHE A 75 1.11 -7.51 -3.87
CA PHE A 75 1.19 -7.80 -2.44
C PHE A 75 2.64 -7.87 -1.92
N ASP A 76 3.54 -8.45 -2.71
CA ASP A 76 4.97 -8.65 -2.41
C ASP A 76 5.83 -7.37 -2.42
N ALA A 77 5.28 -6.24 -2.88
CA ALA A 77 5.99 -4.97 -2.90
C ALA A 77 6.09 -4.31 -1.51
N VAL A 78 5.18 -4.65 -0.60
CA VAL A 78 5.10 -4.12 0.76
C VAL A 78 5.67 -5.15 1.74
N SER A 79 6.54 -4.74 2.66
CA SER A 79 7.03 -5.65 3.70
C SER A 79 6.44 -5.38 5.08
N HIS A 80 6.17 -4.12 5.40
CA HIS A 80 5.59 -3.71 6.68
C HIS A 80 4.54 -2.63 6.47
N TRP A 81 3.64 -2.49 7.43
CA TRP A 81 2.62 -1.45 7.44
C TRP A 81 2.39 -0.93 8.86
N MET A 82 1.74 0.22 8.96
CA MET A 82 1.19 0.71 10.22
C MET A 82 -0.13 1.45 9.93
N PRO A 83 -1.06 1.53 10.91
CA PRO A 83 -2.27 2.32 10.75
C PRO A 83 -1.93 3.75 10.30
N ALA A 84 -2.71 4.29 9.36
CA ALA A 84 -2.56 5.69 8.98
C ALA A 84 -2.74 6.58 10.23
N PRO A 85 -1.90 7.61 10.41
CA PRO A 85 -2.05 8.51 11.54
C PRO A 85 -3.35 9.31 11.43
N GLU A 86 -3.95 9.58 12.59
CA GLU A 86 -5.07 10.49 12.71
C GLU A 86 -4.58 11.93 12.53
N GLY A 87 -5.42 12.76 11.93
CA GLY A 87 -5.22 14.20 11.84
C GLY A 87 -5.41 14.90 13.20
N PRO A 88 -5.21 16.22 13.24
CA PRO A 88 -5.45 17.01 14.45
C PRO A 88 -6.86 16.75 15.01
N GLY A 89 -6.96 16.43 16.30
CA GLY A 89 -8.25 16.16 16.93
C GLY A 89 -8.87 14.79 16.62
N GLY A 90 -8.09 13.83 16.08
CA GLY A 90 -8.56 12.48 15.79
C GLY A 90 -9.29 12.37 14.45
N GLU A 91 -9.08 13.33 13.55
CA GLU A 91 -9.67 13.34 12.22
C GLU A 91 -9.16 12.15 11.41
N VAL A 92 -10.07 11.29 10.98
CA VAL A 92 -9.78 10.18 10.07
C VAL A 92 -10.42 10.44 8.72
N GLU A 93 -9.83 9.89 7.66
CA GLU A 93 -10.47 9.85 6.36
C GLU A 93 -11.83 9.13 6.48
N LYS A 94 -12.87 9.75 5.95
CA LYS A 94 -14.21 9.15 5.87
C LYS A 94 -14.50 8.86 4.41
N MET A 95 -14.85 7.62 4.09
CA MET A 95 -15.45 7.30 2.81
C MET A 95 -16.87 7.90 2.81
N ILE A 96 -17.15 8.77 1.85
CA ILE A 96 -18.48 9.37 1.62
C ILE A 96 -19.16 8.60 0.49
#